data_AF-A0A4T0UVC8-F1
#
_entry.id   AF-A0A4T0UVC8-F1
#
_cell.length_a   1.000
_cell.length_b   1.000
_cell.length_c   1.000
_cell.angle_alpha   90.00
_cell.angle_beta   90.00
_cell.angle_gamma   90.00
#
_symmetry.space_group_name_H-M   'P 1'
#
loop_
_entity.id
_entity.type
_entity.pdbx_description
1 polymer ?
#
loop_
_entity_poly.entity_id
_entity_poly.type
_entity_poly.pdbx_seq_one_letter_code
_entity_poly.pdbx_strand_id
1 'polypeptide(L)'
;MDESRATLPWNFTDLLKPVGYADTEYGYTMREDGTGYLAVYTTYPGCTPEMLGWYFRWINIRSRSTPEGVGNIRYKIWNQADHWDHGFINGVDKTDGIYTVESLDLGEGEEMLWSVRHPLDPKDFGLTTEMEKQLKEAGCFVDCCTESFHPVEDPSVTLPGTHLFMTLSRINPWGVLEKVTREWIGYGVEDGKIVKDESTPDWMLNEGYLKKVITHSTTEALQLSKFLPQLHAEYKDKPDDAD
;
A
#
# COMPACT_ATOMS: atom_id res chain seq x y z
N MET A 1 -16.91 4.12 10.18
CA MET A 1 -17.00 5.60 10.25
C MET A 1 -18.25 6.04 9.51
N ASP A 2 -18.67 7.30 9.63
CA ASP A 2 -19.78 7.81 8.82
C ASP A 2 -19.36 7.92 7.35
N GLU A 3 -20.14 7.34 6.43
CA GLU A 3 -19.85 7.36 5.00
C GLU A 3 -19.69 8.77 4.44
N SER A 4 -20.44 9.75 4.94
CA SER A 4 -20.35 11.14 4.47
C SER A 4 -18.96 11.76 4.65
N ARG A 5 -18.09 11.12 5.45
CA ARG A 5 -16.70 11.51 5.67
C ARG A 5 -15.71 10.76 4.77
N ALA A 6 -16.18 9.81 3.96
CA ALA A 6 -15.36 9.10 3.00
C ALA A 6 -15.06 10.00 1.80
N THR A 7 -13.78 10.13 1.46
CA THR A 7 -13.39 10.85 0.24
C THR A 7 -13.74 10.00 -0.97
N LEU A 8 -14.36 10.61 -1.97
CA LEU A 8 -14.67 9.94 -3.23
C LEU A 8 -13.38 9.67 -4.02
N PRO A 9 -13.30 8.57 -4.77
CA PRO A 9 -12.03 8.15 -5.39
C PRO A 9 -11.54 9.14 -6.46
N TRP A 10 -12.42 9.81 -7.20
CA TRP A 10 -12.04 10.88 -8.14
C TRP A 10 -11.54 12.17 -7.46
N ASN A 11 -11.71 12.31 -6.15
CA ASN A 11 -11.19 13.42 -5.36
C ASN A 11 -9.92 13.04 -4.59
N PHE A 12 -9.24 11.91 -4.93
CA PHE A 12 -8.12 11.45 -4.12
C PHE A 12 -6.97 12.48 -4.02
N THR A 13 -6.78 13.33 -5.03
CA THR A 13 -5.74 14.36 -5.03
C THR A 13 -5.99 15.44 -3.97
N ASP A 14 -7.24 15.64 -3.52
CA ASP A 14 -7.57 16.53 -2.40
C ASP A 14 -6.92 16.08 -1.09
N LEU A 15 -6.53 14.81 -0.98
CA LEU A 15 -5.87 14.23 0.19
C LEU A 15 -4.36 14.42 0.18
N LEU A 16 -3.77 14.84 -0.95
CA LEU A 16 -2.35 15.11 -1.09
C LEU A 16 -1.97 16.47 -0.49
N LYS A 17 -2.27 16.66 0.78
CA LYS A 17 -2.02 17.90 1.52
C LYS A 17 -0.65 17.81 2.20
N PRO A 18 0.28 18.75 2.03
CA PRO A 18 1.53 18.76 2.79
C PRO A 18 1.34 18.91 4.31
N VAL A 19 0.27 19.58 4.73
CA VAL A 19 -0.07 19.83 6.14
C VAL A 19 -1.58 19.68 6.35
N GLY A 20 -1.99 19.30 7.55
CA GLY A 20 -3.40 19.14 7.92
C GLY A 20 -3.95 17.75 7.56
N TYR A 21 -5.18 17.50 7.97
CA TYR A 21 -5.80 16.18 7.93
C TYR A 21 -7.17 16.26 7.26
N ALA A 22 -7.65 15.14 6.75
CA ALA A 22 -9.04 14.95 6.36
C ALA A 22 -9.93 14.71 7.59
N ASP A 23 -11.24 14.71 7.39
CA ASP A 23 -12.21 14.52 8.47
C ASP A 23 -12.10 13.14 9.14
N THR A 24 -11.61 12.13 8.40
CA THR A 24 -11.29 10.82 8.95
C THR A 24 -9.95 10.34 8.44
N GLU A 25 -9.06 10.04 9.38
CA GLU A 25 -7.71 9.52 9.10
C GLU A 25 -7.55 8.04 9.45
N TYR A 26 -8.45 7.49 10.28
CA TYR A 26 -8.43 6.09 10.65
C TYR A 26 -9.85 5.53 10.75
N GLY A 27 -10.12 4.47 9.99
CA GLY A 27 -11.40 3.77 10.00
C GLY A 27 -11.79 3.27 8.62
N TYR A 28 -12.92 2.57 8.56
CA TYR A 28 -13.50 2.08 7.32
C TYR A 28 -15.00 2.31 7.29
N THR A 29 -15.59 2.25 6.10
CA THR A 29 -17.05 2.26 5.89
C THR A 29 -17.38 1.56 4.58
N MET A 30 -18.54 0.90 4.55
CA MET A 30 -19.21 0.60 3.29
C MET A 30 -19.79 1.90 2.72
N ARG A 31 -19.95 1.94 1.40
CA ARG A 31 -20.58 3.04 0.67
C ARG A 31 -21.97 2.68 0.14
N GLU A 32 -22.80 3.68 -0.13
CA GLU A 32 -24.16 3.53 -0.66
C GLU A 32 -24.18 2.77 -2.00
N ASP A 33 -23.12 2.87 -2.79
CA ASP A 33 -22.96 2.17 -4.07
C ASP A 33 -22.48 0.70 -3.94
N GLY A 34 -22.33 0.21 -2.70
CA GLY A 34 -21.89 -1.13 -2.35
C GLY A 34 -20.38 -1.29 -2.21
N THR A 35 -19.59 -0.26 -2.50
CA THR A 35 -18.12 -0.32 -2.44
C THR A 35 -17.56 -0.10 -1.04
N GLY A 36 -16.28 -0.37 -0.84
CA GLY A 36 -15.60 -0.14 0.43
C GLY A 36 -14.68 1.07 0.40
N TYR A 37 -14.51 1.73 1.55
CA TYR A 37 -13.49 2.76 1.72
C TYR A 37 -12.78 2.63 3.07
N LEU A 38 -11.46 2.78 3.03
CA LEU A 38 -10.59 2.74 4.19
C LEU A 38 -9.75 4.00 4.29
N ALA A 39 -9.54 4.44 5.53
CA ALA A 39 -8.53 5.40 5.93
C ALA A 39 -7.61 4.74 6.96
N VAL A 40 -6.31 4.76 6.68
CA VAL A 40 -5.30 4.18 7.55
C VAL A 40 -4.26 5.25 7.86
N TYR A 41 -4.20 5.62 9.14
CA TYR A 41 -3.22 6.56 9.68
C TYR A 41 -2.21 5.82 10.54
N THR A 42 -0.94 5.93 10.17
CA THR A 42 0.16 5.27 10.88
C THR A 42 1.30 6.23 11.10
N THR A 43 2.01 6.04 12.21
CA THR A 43 3.19 6.85 12.56
C THR A 43 4.39 5.95 12.73
N TYR A 44 5.57 6.49 12.41
CA TYR A 44 6.84 5.80 12.45
C TYR A 44 7.83 6.61 13.29
N PRO A 45 7.71 6.58 14.63
CA PRO A 45 8.62 7.30 15.52
C PRO A 45 10.08 6.91 15.27
N GLY A 46 10.96 7.92 15.18
CA GLY A 46 12.39 7.70 14.92
C GLY A 46 12.74 7.27 13.48
N CYS A 47 11.75 7.20 12.58
CA CYS A 47 11.99 6.94 11.17
C CYS A 47 12.03 8.25 10.35
N THR A 48 12.70 8.22 9.21
CA THR A 48 12.74 9.32 8.23
C THR A 48 12.11 8.89 6.90
N PRO A 49 11.67 9.83 6.04
CA PRO A 49 11.20 9.51 4.69
C PRO A 49 12.23 8.72 3.88
N GLU A 50 13.52 9.01 4.06
CA GLU A 50 14.63 8.27 3.43
C GLU A 50 14.64 6.79 3.85
N MET A 51 14.49 6.50 5.15
CA MET A 51 14.44 5.12 5.65
C MET A 51 13.28 4.35 5.03
N LEU A 52 12.12 4.99 4.92
CA LEU A 52 10.91 4.37 4.37
C LEU A 52 11.06 4.13 2.86
N GLY A 53 11.60 5.11 2.12
CA GLY A 53 11.89 4.97 0.69
C GLY A 53 12.93 3.88 0.40
N TRP A 54 13.98 3.80 1.22
CA TRP A 54 14.95 2.71 1.17
C TRP A 54 14.27 1.36 1.40
N TYR A 55 13.46 1.24 2.45
CA TYR A 55 12.79 -0.01 2.82
C TYR A 55 11.88 -0.52 1.70
N PHE A 56 11.00 0.32 1.17
CA PHE A 56 10.08 -0.09 0.10
C PHE A 56 10.78 -0.44 -1.22
N ARG A 57 12.02 -0.03 -1.42
CA ARG A 57 12.86 -0.59 -2.49
C ARG A 57 13.51 -1.91 -2.07
N TRP A 58 14.12 -1.95 -0.89
CA TRP A 58 14.91 -3.07 -0.39
C TRP A 58 14.08 -4.35 -0.17
N ILE A 59 12.82 -4.24 0.28
CA ILE A 59 11.93 -5.40 0.47
C ILE A 59 11.62 -6.14 -0.82
N ASN A 60 11.71 -5.49 -1.98
CA ASN A 60 11.43 -6.09 -3.28
C ASN A 60 12.60 -6.91 -3.82
N ILE A 61 13.76 -6.80 -3.20
CA ILE A 61 15.00 -7.44 -3.65
C ILE A 61 15.23 -8.65 -2.76
N ARG A 62 15.35 -9.83 -3.38
CA ARG A 62 15.61 -11.07 -2.64
C ARG A 62 17.06 -11.08 -2.12
N SER A 63 17.24 -11.52 -0.87
CA SER A 63 18.58 -11.80 -0.36
C SER A 63 19.27 -12.87 -1.20
N ARG A 64 20.59 -12.77 -1.35
CA ARG A 64 21.41 -13.64 -2.18
C ARG A 64 21.32 -15.11 -1.77
N SER A 65 21.22 -15.37 -0.47
CA SER A 65 21.12 -16.73 0.06
C SER A 65 19.71 -17.34 -0.06
N THR A 66 18.69 -16.58 -0.48
CA THR A 66 17.32 -17.07 -0.61
C THR A 66 17.25 -18.15 -1.70
N PRO A 67 16.91 -19.40 -1.36
CA PRO A 67 16.76 -20.44 -2.36
C PRO A 67 15.62 -20.14 -3.33
N GLU A 68 15.75 -20.64 -4.56
CA GLU A 68 14.67 -20.61 -5.54
C GLU A 68 13.42 -21.33 -5.00
N GLY A 69 12.24 -20.78 -5.26
CA GLY A 69 10.96 -21.34 -4.80
C GLY A 69 10.61 -21.06 -3.33
N VAL A 70 11.45 -20.34 -2.58
CA VAL A 70 11.13 -19.90 -1.21
C VAL A 70 10.67 -18.45 -1.25
N GLY A 71 9.67 -18.08 -0.43
CA GLY A 71 9.17 -16.71 -0.32
C GLY A 71 10.24 -15.72 0.18
N ASN A 72 10.10 -14.45 -0.19
CA ASN A 72 11.00 -13.38 0.21
C ASN A 72 10.90 -13.06 1.71
N ILE A 73 11.91 -13.51 2.47
CA ILE A 73 11.99 -13.31 3.93
C ILE A 73 11.93 -11.82 4.36
N ARG A 74 12.35 -10.90 3.50
CA ARG A 74 12.29 -9.45 3.79
C ARG A 74 10.87 -8.92 3.81
N TYR A 75 9.98 -9.55 3.04
CA TYR A 75 8.56 -9.24 3.13
C TYR A 75 7.94 -9.84 4.40
N LYS A 76 8.35 -11.06 4.76
CA LYS A 76 7.88 -11.78 5.97
C LYS A 76 8.12 -11.01 7.26
N ILE A 77 9.24 -10.27 7.39
CA ILE A 77 9.53 -9.53 8.63
C ILE A 77 8.57 -8.36 8.87
N TRP A 78 7.91 -7.87 7.81
CA TRP A 78 6.94 -6.77 7.89
C TRP A 78 5.65 -7.22 8.57
N ASN A 79 5.10 -8.35 8.14
CA ASN A 79 3.98 -9.02 8.79
C ASN A 79 4.18 -10.54 8.73
N GLN A 80 4.60 -11.12 9.84
CA GLN A 80 4.97 -12.54 9.90
C GLN A 80 3.80 -13.48 9.76
N ALA A 81 2.57 -13.04 10.06
CA ALA A 81 1.39 -13.88 9.93
C ALA A 81 1.03 -14.08 8.46
N ASP A 82 1.01 -12.99 7.70
CA ASP A 82 0.34 -12.93 6.41
C ASP A 82 1.29 -12.97 5.20
N HIS A 83 2.44 -12.33 5.31
CA HIS A 83 3.31 -12.10 4.17
C HIS A 83 4.05 -13.38 3.78
N TRP A 84 4.22 -13.64 2.49
CA TRP A 84 5.01 -14.77 2.00
C TRP A 84 6.09 -14.35 1.02
N ASP A 85 5.70 -13.68 -0.07
CA ASP A 85 6.62 -13.29 -1.13
C ASP A 85 6.28 -11.91 -1.68
N HIS A 86 7.28 -11.23 -2.24
CA HIS A 86 7.13 -9.88 -2.75
C HIS A 86 8.30 -9.52 -3.65
N GLY A 87 8.04 -8.79 -4.74
CA GLY A 87 9.11 -8.38 -5.65
C GLY A 87 8.64 -7.58 -6.85
N PHE A 88 9.62 -7.08 -7.61
CA PHE A 88 9.36 -6.41 -8.88
C PHE A 88 8.97 -7.40 -9.96
N ILE A 89 7.92 -7.09 -10.73
CA ILE A 89 7.47 -7.92 -11.87
C ILE A 89 8.59 -8.10 -12.90
N ASN A 90 9.33 -7.03 -13.17
CA ASN A 90 10.48 -7.05 -14.08
C ASN A 90 11.82 -7.45 -13.40
N GLY A 91 11.81 -7.71 -12.09
CA GLY A 91 13.00 -8.03 -11.30
C GLY A 91 13.97 -6.87 -11.03
N VAL A 92 13.65 -5.64 -11.43
CA VAL A 92 14.55 -4.47 -11.37
C VAL A 92 13.95 -3.32 -10.56
N ASP A 93 12.73 -2.90 -10.90
CA ASP A 93 12.06 -1.76 -10.30
C ASP A 93 10.53 -1.87 -10.42
N LYS A 94 9.82 -0.86 -9.92
CA LYS A 94 8.35 -0.88 -9.86
C LYS A 94 7.64 -0.64 -11.20
N THR A 95 8.36 -0.37 -12.30
CA THR A 95 7.72 0.15 -13.54
C THR A 95 6.67 -0.78 -14.12
N ASP A 96 6.92 -2.09 -14.10
CA ASP A 96 5.96 -3.12 -14.57
C ASP A 96 5.04 -3.64 -13.44
N GLY A 97 5.14 -3.04 -12.25
CA GLY A 97 4.41 -3.43 -11.06
C GLY A 97 5.24 -4.15 -10.01
N ILE A 98 4.62 -4.32 -8.85
CA ILE A 98 5.14 -5.07 -7.72
C ILE A 98 4.15 -6.20 -7.45
N TYR A 99 4.63 -7.43 -7.41
CA TYR A 99 3.80 -8.54 -6.95
C TYR A 99 3.91 -8.71 -5.44
N THR A 100 2.82 -9.20 -4.86
CA THR A 100 2.71 -9.58 -3.46
C THR A 100 2.07 -10.96 -3.37
N VAL A 101 2.56 -11.81 -2.47
CA VAL A 101 1.91 -13.06 -2.07
C VAL A 101 1.65 -13.03 -0.58
N GLU A 102 0.38 -13.02 -0.20
CA GLU A 102 -0.03 -12.87 1.19
C GLU A 102 -1.47 -13.32 1.45
N SER A 103 -1.79 -13.56 2.71
CA SER A 103 -3.18 -13.51 3.21
C SER A 103 -3.46 -12.16 3.88
N LEU A 104 -4.67 -11.92 4.38
CA LEU A 104 -5.05 -10.65 5.06
C LEU A 104 -5.69 -10.88 6.43
N ASP A 105 -5.64 -12.10 6.94
CA ASP A 105 -6.42 -12.57 8.07
C ASP A 105 -5.62 -12.74 9.36
N LEU A 106 -4.35 -12.32 9.37
CA LEU A 106 -3.43 -12.45 10.49
C LEU A 106 -3.22 -13.92 10.93
N GLY A 107 -3.21 -14.84 9.96
CA GLY A 107 -2.89 -16.25 10.18
C GLY A 107 -4.06 -17.10 10.70
N GLU A 108 -5.30 -16.66 10.49
CA GLU A 108 -6.51 -17.42 10.78
C GLU A 108 -6.79 -18.55 9.77
N GLY A 109 -5.93 -18.70 8.74
CA GLY A 109 -5.92 -19.81 7.79
C GLY A 109 -6.56 -19.51 6.43
N GLU A 110 -6.78 -18.24 6.08
CA GLU A 110 -7.17 -17.82 4.73
C GLU A 110 -6.08 -18.20 3.71
N GLU A 111 -6.53 -18.55 2.50
CA GLU A 111 -5.61 -18.86 1.40
C GLU A 111 -4.85 -17.59 1.00
N MET A 112 -3.59 -17.77 0.60
CA MET A 112 -2.81 -16.66 0.05
C MET A 112 -3.33 -16.28 -1.32
N LEU A 113 -3.25 -14.99 -1.63
CA LEU A 113 -3.53 -14.43 -2.93
C LEU A 113 -2.23 -13.91 -3.53
N TRP A 114 -2.14 -13.93 -4.86
CA TRP A 114 -1.10 -13.20 -5.57
C TRP A 114 -1.72 -11.89 -6.07
N SER A 115 -1.20 -10.75 -5.66
CA SER A 115 -1.66 -9.44 -6.12
C SER A 115 -0.56 -8.72 -6.89
N VAL A 116 -0.96 -7.81 -7.79
CA VAL A 116 -0.05 -6.89 -8.48
C VAL A 116 -0.48 -5.47 -8.23
N ARG A 117 0.42 -4.69 -7.64
CA ARG A 117 0.29 -3.25 -7.53
C ARG A 117 0.83 -2.60 -8.80
N HIS A 118 -0.06 -1.97 -9.55
CA HIS A 118 0.23 -1.21 -10.76
C HIS A 118 0.39 0.27 -10.40
N PRO A 119 1.61 0.84 -10.42
CA PRO A 119 1.82 2.24 -10.06
C PRO A 119 1.05 3.18 -10.97
N LEU A 120 0.49 4.23 -10.37
CA LEU A 120 -0.24 5.27 -11.05
C LEU A 120 0.51 6.60 -10.89
N ASP A 121 0.61 7.39 -11.97
CA ASP A 121 1.09 8.77 -11.85
C ASP A 121 -0.10 9.65 -11.40
N PRO A 122 -0.05 10.27 -10.20
CA PRO A 122 -1.13 11.14 -9.74
C PRO A 122 -1.40 12.34 -10.66
N LYS A 123 -0.47 12.69 -11.58
CA LYS A 123 -0.68 13.73 -12.60
C LYS A 123 -1.78 13.37 -13.59
N ASP A 124 -1.93 12.09 -13.89
CA ASP A 124 -3.00 11.59 -14.77
C ASP A 124 -4.40 11.81 -14.17
N PHE A 125 -4.46 12.10 -12.88
CA PHE A 125 -5.70 12.27 -12.10
C PHE A 125 -5.81 13.66 -11.47
N GLY A 126 -5.08 14.64 -12.00
CA GLY A 126 -5.25 16.05 -11.62
C GLY A 126 -4.24 16.60 -10.61
N LEU A 127 -3.17 15.86 -10.29
CA LEU A 127 -2.04 16.47 -9.57
C LEU A 127 -1.35 17.51 -10.47
N THR A 128 -1.51 18.78 -10.12
CA THR A 128 -0.90 19.88 -10.87
C THR A 128 0.59 20.03 -10.57
N THR A 129 1.34 20.67 -11.47
CA THR A 129 2.77 20.99 -11.26
C THR A 129 3.01 21.79 -9.98
N GLU A 130 2.08 22.68 -9.62
CA GLU A 130 2.17 23.49 -8.39
C GLU A 130 2.00 22.62 -7.15
N MET A 131 1.02 21.70 -7.14
CA MET A 131 0.84 20.74 -6.04
C MET A 131 2.06 19.82 -5.90
N GLU A 132 2.57 19.30 -7.02
CA GLU A 132 3.78 18.47 -7.04
C GLU A 132 4.98 19.22 -6.44
N LYS A 133 5.16 20.49 -6.80
CA LYS A 133 6.22 21.33 -6.24
C LYS A 133 6.05 21.51 -4.73
N GLN A 134 4.84 21.84 -4.26
CA GLN A 134 4.55 22.00 -2.83
C GLN A 134 4.82 20.71 -2.04
N LEU A 135 4.43 19.56 -2.56
CA LEU A 135 4.71 18.26 -1.95
C LEU A 135 6.22 17.99 -1.86
N LYS A 136 6.96 18.26 -2.94
CA LYS A 136 8.42 18.10 -2.98
C LYS A 136 9.13 19.02 -1.97
N GLU A 137 8.75 20.29 -1.93
CA GLU A 137 9.31 21.27 -0.98
C GLU A 137 9.02 20.89 0.48
N ALA A 138 7.87 20.25 0.74
CA ALA A 138 7.51 19.73 2.05
C ALA A 138 8.14 18.36 2.37
N GLY A 139 8.94 17.78 1.47
CA GLY A 139 9.54 16.46 1.65
C GLY A 139 8.52 15.32 1.70
N CYS A 140 7.37 15.50 1.06
CA CYS A 140 6.32 14.48 0.97
C CYS A 140 6.69 13.43 -0.08
N PHE A 141 6.30 12.18 0.19
CA PHE A 141 6.36 11.08 -0.76
C PHE A 141 4.95 10.57 -1.04
N VAL A 142 4.60 10.49 -2.33
CA VAL A 142 3.28 10.03 -2.79
C VAL A 142 3.44 8.69 -3.47
N ASP A 143 2.60 7.72 -3.08
CA ASP A 143 2.47 6.43 -3.74
C ASP A 143 1.00 6.20 -4.09
N CYS A 144 0.71 5.97 -5.37
CA CYS A 144 -0.61 5.65 -5.86
C CYS A 144 -0.51 4.39 -6.71
N CYS A 145 -1.46 3.48 -6.55
CA CYS A 145 -1.54 2.29 -7.39
C CYS A 145 -2.98 1.79 -7.50
N THR A 146 -3.24 1.00 -8.54
CA THR A 146 -4.36 0.06 -8.52
C THR A 146 -3.81 -1.34 -8.29
N GLU A 147 -4.55 -2.18 -7.60
CA GLU A 147 -4.19 -3.58 -7.35
C GLU A 147 -5.11 -4.51 -8.13
N SER A 148 -4.53 -5.56 -8.73
CA SER A 148 -5.28 -6.68 -9.30
C SER A 148 -4.89 -7.99 -8.62
N PHE A 149 -5.83 -8.94 -8.59
CA PHE A 149 -5.69 -10.21 -7.88
C PHE A 149 -5.60 -11.38 -8.85
N HIS A 150 -4.87 -12.43 -8.46
CA HIS A 150 -4.59 -13.61 -9.25
C HIS A 150 -4.45 -14.82 -8.32
N PRO A 151 -4.72 -16.05 -8.79
CA PRO A 151 -4.43 -17.24 -8.00
C PRO A 151 -2.90 -17.44 -7.90
N VAL A 152 -2.42 -17.98 -6.79
CA VAL A 152 -0.99 -18.19 -6.53
C VAL A 152 -0.39 -19.22 -7.52
N GLU A 153 -1.21 -20.18 -7.94
CA GLU A 153 -0.88 -21.35 -8.74
C GLU A 153 -0.73 -20.98 -10.22
N ASP A 154 -1.44 -19.94 -10.66
CA ASP A 154 -1.35 -19.40 -12.02
C ASP A 154 -1.54 -17.86 -12.01
N PRO A 155 -0.46 -17.10 -11.70
CA PRO A 155 -0.49 -15.64 -11.69
C PRO A 155 -0.74 -14.99 -13.05
N SER A 156 -0.90 -15.76 -14.13
CA SER A 156 -1.27 -15.22 -15.43
C SER A 156 -2.78 -14.96 -15.57
N VAL A 157 -3.58 -15.48 -14.63
CA VAL A 157 -5.04 -15.35 -14.61
C VAL A 157 -5.47 -14.23 -13.68
N THR A 158 -5.98 -13.14 -14.25
CA THR A 158 -6.61 -12.08 -13.47
C THR A 158 -7.96 -12.53 -12.90
N LEU A 159 -8.09 -12.46 -11.58
CA LEU A 159 -9.34 -12.63 -10.85
C LEU A 159 -10.16 -11.34 -10.84
N PRO A 160 -11.48 -11.43 -10.63
CA PRO A 160 -12.33 -10.25 -10.48
C PRO A 160 -11.97 -9.42 -9.25
N GLY A 161 -12.20 -8.11 -9.34
CA GLY A 161 -11.99 -7.15 -8.26
C GLY A 161 -10.69 -6.37 -8.35
N THR A 162 -10.74 -5.14 -7.87
CA THR A 162 -9.63 -4.19 -7.83
C THR A 162 -9.73 -3.28 -6.62
N HIS A 163 -8.57 -2.87 -6.14
CA HIS A 163 -8.44 -1.85 -5.10
C HIS A 163 -7.64 -0.67 -5.64
N LEU A 164 -8.12 0.54 -5.39
CA LEU A 164 -7.38 1.76 -5.66
C LEU A 164 -6.74 2.26 -4.36
N PHE A 165 -5.46 2.58 -4.41
CA PHE A 165 -4.69 3.08 -3.27
C PHE A 165 -4.12 4.47 -3.52
N MET A 166 -4.10 5.27 -2.47
CA MET A 166 -3.27 6.47 -2.38
C MET A 166 -2.64 6.54 -0.99
N THR A 167 -1.34 6.78 -0.94
CA THR A 167 -0.58 7.00 0.28
C THR A 167 0.23 8.28 0.17
N LEU A 168 0.10 9.14 1.17
CA LEU A 168 0.98 10.26 1.41
C LEU A 168 1.85 9.97 2.64
N SER A 169 3.17 9.97 2.46
CA SER A 169 4.15 9.89 3.55
C SER A 169 4.80 11.26 3.77
N ARG A 170 4.82 11.75 5.01
CA ARG A 170 5.37 13.08 5.35
C ARG A 170 5.79 13.18 6.81
N ILE A 171 6.53 14.23 7.16
CA ILE A 171 6.79 14.57 8.56
C ILE A 171 5.61 15.39 9.10
N ASN A 172 5.04 14.95 10.22
CA ASN A 172 3.94 15.64 10.87
C ASN A 172 4.41 16.84 11.72
N PRO A 173 3.49 17.69 12.23
CA PRO A 173 3.87 18.88 13.02
C PRO A 173 4.68 18.60 14.30
N TRP A 174 4.70 17.35 14.78
CA TRP A 174 5.52 16.91 15.92
C TRP A 174 6.89 16.35 15.51
N GLY A 175 7.24 16.40 14.23
CA GLY A 175 8.52 15.91 13.72
C GLY A 175 8.55 14.38 13.54
N VAL A 176 7.39 13.71 13.53
CA VAL A 176 7.28 12.25 13.36
C VAL A 176 6.85 11.92 11.94
N LEU A 177 7.49 10.92 11.32
CA LEU A 177 7.05 10.39 10.04
C LEU A 177 5.65 9.76 10.18
N GLU A 178 4.73 10.15 9.30
CA GLU A 178 3.39 9.57 9.21
C GLU A 178 3.11 9.10 7.78
N LYS A 179 2.28 8.05 7.66
CA LYS A 179 1.61 7.68 6.42
C LYS A 179 0.11 7.92 6.58
N VAL A 180 -0.43 8.60 5.58
CA VAL A 180 -1.86 8.83 5.40
C VAL A 180 -2.28 8.05 4.17
N THR A 181 -2.86 6.87 4.38
CA THR A 181 -3.27 5.97 3.30
C THR A 181 -4.79 5.97 3.17
N ARG A 182 -5.28 5.95 1.93
CA ARG A 182 -6.65 5.63 1.54
C ARG A 182 -6.67 4.48 0.58
N GLU A 183 -7.73 3.72 0.70
CA GLU A 183 -8.01 2.59 -0.16
C GLU A 183 -9.51 2.56 -0.50
N TRP A 184 -9.81 2.36 -1.77
CA TRP A 184 -11.16 2.23 -2.30
C TRP A 184 -11.33 0.82 -2.87
N ILE A 185 -12.08 0.00 -2.14
CA ILE A 185 -12.35 -1.40 -2.51
C ILE A 185 -13.47 -1.43 -3.54
N GLY A 186 -13.22 -2.08 -4.67
CA GLY A 186 -14.13 -2.09 -5.81
C GLY A 186 -14.00 -0.88 -6.72
N TYR A 187 -12.84 -0.23 -6.70
CA TYR A 187 -12.46 0.81 -7.64
C TYR A 187 -11.09 0.48 -8.24
N GLY A 188 -10.94 0.77 -9.52
CA GLY A 188 -9.71 0.59 -10.27
C GLY A 188 -9.53 1.70 -11.30
N VAL A 189 -8.66 1.44 -12.29
CA VAL A 189 -8.41 2.35 -13.40
C VAL A 189 -8.65 1.62 -14.72
N GLU A 190 -9.48 2.21 -15.58
CA GLU A 190 -9.76 1.77 -16.94
C GLU A 190 -9.65 2.96 -17.89
N ASP A 191 -8.95 2.81 -19.01
CA ASP A 191 -8.73 3.86 -20.02
C ASP A 191 -8.28 5.21 -19.41
N GLY A 192 -7.39 5.15 -18.42
CA GLY A 192 -6.84 6.34 -17.74
C GLY A 192 -7.83 7.06 -16.81
N LYS A 193 -8.96 6.43 -16.46
CA LYS A 193 -9.96 6.99 -15.56
C LYS A 193 -10.22 6.06 -14.39
N ILE A 194 -10.47 6.65 -13.23
CA ILE A 194 -10.95 5.90 -12.09
C ILE A 194 -12.39 5.47 -12.35
N VAL A 195 -12.65 4.17 -12.24
CA VAL A 195 -13.96 3.56 -12.46
C VAL A 195 -14.31 2.63 -11.30
N LYS A 196 -15.61 2.48 -11.05
CA LYS A 196 -16.09 1.40 -10.19
C LYS A 196 -15.89 0.08 -10.93
N ASP A 197 -15.30 -0.89 -10.25
CA ASP A 197 -15.10 -2.23 -10.79
C ASP A 197 -16.28 -3.12 -10.43
N GLU A 198 -17.21 -3.26 -11.37
CA GLU A 198 -18.40 -4.10 -11.23
C GLU A 198 -18.09 -5.60 -11.20
N SER A 199 -16.84 -6.02 -11.45
CA SER A 199 -16.41 -7.41 -11.30
C SER A 199 -16.07 -7.76 -9.85
N THR A 200 -15.93 -6.76 -8.97
CA THR A 200 -15.51 -6.98 -7.58
C THR A 200 -16.51 -7.86 -6.83
N PRO A 201 -16.07 -8.99 -6.25
CA PRO A 201 -16.99 -9.96 -5.69
C PRO A 201 -17.54 -9.52 -4.32
N ASP A 202 -18.76 -9.97 -4.00
CA ASP A 202 -19.48 -9.64 -2.75
C ASP A 202 -18.68 -9.96 -1.47
N TRP A 203 -17.80 -10.97 -1.52
CA TRP A 203 -16.97 -11.35 -0.38
C TRP A 203 -15.84 -10.34 -0.09
N MET A 204 -15.47 -9.47 -1.06
CA MET A 204 -14.64 -8.29 -0.83
C MET A 204 -15.48 -7.06 -0.44
N LEU A 205 -16.73 -6.99 -0.90
CA LEU A 205 -17.65 -5.87 -0.69
C LEU A 205 -18.50 -6.01 0.57
N ASN A 206 -17.83 -6.22 1.71
CA ASN A 206 -18.49 -6.27 3.02
C ASN A 206 -17.60 -5.79 4.15
N GLU A 207 -18.23 -5.43 5.28
CA GLU A 207 -17.51 -4.93 6.46
C GLU A 207 -16.47 -5.89 7.02
N GLY A 208 -16.70 -7.21 6.90
CA GLY A 208 -15.75 -8.22 7.34
C GLY A 208 -14.43 -8.10 6.58
N TYR A 209 -14.50 -7.94 5.26
CA TYR A 209 -13.33 -7.72 4.42
C TYR A 209 -12.62 -6.40 4.75
N LEU A 210 -13.35 -5.28 4.84
CA LEU A 210 -12.75 -3.98 5.21
C LEU A 210 -12.05 -4.04 6.57
N LYS A 211 -12.62 -4.75 7.52
CA LYS A 211 -12.03 -4.97 8.84
C LYS A 211 -10.75 -5.78 8.77
N LYS A 212 -10.68 -6.80 7.90
CA LYS A 212 -9.44 -7.55 7.66
C LYS A 212 -8.35 -6.63 7.13
N VAL A 213 -8.63 -5.92 6.03
CA VAL A 213 -7.66 -5.02 5.37
C VAL A 213 -7.14 -3.95 6.35
N ILE A 214 -8.01 -3.23 7.06
CA ILE A 214 -7.53 -2.20 8.01
C ILE A 214 -6.70 -2.79 9.15
N THR A 215 -7.03 -4.00 9.63
CA THR A 215 -6.31 -4.65 10.72
C THR A 215 -4.93 -5.11 10.24
N HIS A 216 -4.86 -5.69 9.04
CA HIS A 216 -3.63 -6.06 8.37
C HIS A 216 -2.71 -4.84 8.18
N SER A 217 -3.18 -3.78 7.50
CA SER A 217 -2.40 -2.56 7.24
C SER A 217 -1.91 -1.87 8.51
N THR A 218 -2.72 -1.91 9.58
CA THR A 218 -2.32 -1.36 10.88
C THR A 218 -1.23 -2.21 11.53
N THR A 219 -1.37 -3.54 11.47
CA THR A 219 -0.43 -4.47 12.09
C THR A 219 0.95 -4.40 11.43
N GLU A 220 1.01 -4.45 10.11
CA GLU A 220 2.27 -4.35 9.37
C GLU A 220 2.96 -3.01 9.64
N ALA A 221 2.22 -1.90 9.69
CA ALA A 221 2.81 -0.58 9.86
C ALA A 221 3.40 -0.41 11.27
N LEU A 222 2.66 -0.86 12.29
CA LEU A 222 3.14 -0.88 13.67
C LEU A 222 4.37 -1.79 13.80
N GLN A 223 4.40 -2.91 13.10
CA GLN A 223 5.53 -3.82 13.14
C GLN A 223 6.78 -3.20 12.50
N LEU A 224 6.66 -2.59 11.31
CA LEU A 224 7.75 -1.88 10.63
C LEU A 224 8.32 -0.75 11.49
N SER A 225 7.47 0.02 12.17
CA SER A 225 7.89 1.14 13.02
C SER A 225 8.86 0.74 14.14
N LYS A 226 8.87 -0.53 14.55
CA LYS A 226 9.71 -1.01 15.66
C LYS A 226 11.17 -1.24 15.24
N PHE A 227 11.41 -1.63 13.99
CA PHE A 227 12.73 -2.10 13.57
C PHE A 227 13.34 -1.31 12.42
N LEU A 228 12.55 -0.51 11.68
CA LEU A 228 13.03 0.19 10.49
C LEU A 228 14.32 1.01 10.72
N PRO A 229 14.47 1.82 11.80
CA PRO A 229 15.70 2.59 12.00
C PRO A 229 16.95 1.72 12.19
N GLN A 230 16.81 0.61 12.92
CA GLN A 230 17.92 -0.32 13.19
C GLN A 230 18.29 -1.10 11.93
N LEU A 231 17.28 -1.62 11.22
CA LEU A 231 17.46 -2.34 9.96
C LEU A 231 18.12 -1.45 8.90
N HIS A 232 17.65 -0.21 8.75
CA HIS A 232 18.25 0.77 7.84
C HIS A 232 19.70 1.08 8.23
N ALA A 233 19.98 1.33 9.52
CA ALA A 233 21.33 1.60 9.98
C ALA A 233 22.31 0.47 9.63
N GLU A 234 21.86 -0.78 9.72
CA GLU A 234 22.66 -1.95 9.43
C GLU A 234 22.82 -2.25 7.93
N TYR A 235 21.79 -2.07 7.11
CA TYR A 235 21.76 -2.56 5.73
C TYR A 235 21.88 -1.49 4.64
N LYS A 236 21.64 -0.19 4.92
CA LYS A 236 21.62 0.86 3.87
C LYS A 236 22.90 0.97 3.04
N ASP A 237 24.05 0.64 3.63
CA ASP A 237 25.36 0.74 3.00
C ASP A 237 25.86 -0.62 2.45
N LYS A 238 25.08 -1.70 2.66
CA LYS A 238 25.38 -3.03 2.12
C LYS A 238 24.84 -3.15 0.69
N PRO A 239 25.33 -4.14 -0.10
CA PRO A 239 24.67 -4.50 -1.35
C PRO A 239 23.18 -4.79 -1.13
N ASP A 240 22.35 -4.45 -2.10
CA ASP A 240 20.90 -4.60 -1.95
C ASP A 240 20.46 -6.04 -1.75
N ASP A 241 21.22 -7.01 -2.24
CA ASP A 241 20.98 -8.45 -2.08
C ASP A 241 21.65 -9.05 -0.84
N ALA A 242 22.19 -8.23 0.08
CA ALA A 242 22.86 -8.72 1.27
C ALA A 242 21.93 -9.52 2.19
N ASP A 243 22.49 -10.56 2.82
CA ASP A 243 21.82 -11.38 3.84
C ASP A 243 21.70 -10.64 5.18
#